data_AF-A0A9X2SWW1-F1
#
_entry.id   AF-A0A9X2SWW1-F1
#
_cell.length_a   1.000
_cell.length_b   1.000
_cell.length_c   1.000
_cell.angle_alpha   90.00
_cell.angle_beta   90.00
_cell.angle_gamma   90.00
#
_symmetry.space_group_name_H-M   'P 1'
#
loop_
_entity.id
_entity.type
_entity.pdbx_description
1 polymer ?
#
loop_
_entity_poly.entity_id
_entity_poly.type
_entity_poly.pdbx_seq_one_letter_code
_entity_poly.pdbx_strand_id
1 'polypeptide(L)'
;MKKKSKYGRNPKLNPKTHCVMVRFDDVEWNRFLTMYEESNVYAKAVFLKAHFFGQKFRVLKVDKTLVDYYTKLSDFHAQFRAIGTNYNQIIKELRIHFSEKKAMALLYKLEKHTIDFVKLSREIVELSREMYAKWEQQKG
;
A
#
# COMPACT_ATOMS: atom_id res chain seq x y z
N MET A 1 10.36 -1.81 51.72
CA MET A 1 11.23 -2.92 51.27
C MET A 1 10.44 -3.86 50.36
N LYS A 2 10.76 -3.96 49.05
CA LYS A 2 10.08 -4.92 48.14
C LYS A 2 10.76 -6.29 48.22
N LYS A 3 10.05 -7.32 48.71
CA LYS A 3 10.52 -8.72 48.72
C LYS A 3 10.79 -9.19 47.28
N LYS A 4 12.04 -9.56 46.97
CA LYS A 4 12.40 -10.26 45.73
C LYS A 4 12.09 -11.75 45.93
N SER A 5 10.92 -12.21 45.47
CA SER A 5 10.70 -13.65 45.31
C SER A 5 11.70 -14.20 44.28
N LYS A 6 12.41 -15.29 44.61
CA LYS A 6 13.33 -16.00 43.68
C LYS A 6 12.60 -16.74 42.56
N TYR A 7 11.28 -16.88 42.65
CA TYR A 7 10.45 -17.61 41.70
C TYR A 7 9.26 -16.78 41.24
N GLY A 8 8.86 -16.94 39.98
CA GLY A 8 7.73 -16.25 39.36
C GLY A 8 8.14 -15.05 38.49
N ARG A 9 7.15 -14.38 37.90
CA ARG A 9 7.36 -13.23 37.02
C ARG A 9 7.96 -12.07 37.81
N ASN A 10 9.08 -11.52 37.33
CA ASN A 10 9.72 -10.36 37.94
C ASN A 10 8.71 -9.22 38.16
N PRO A 11 8.59 -8.68 39.39
CA PRO A 11 7.68 -7.59 39.69
C PRO A 11 8.00 -6.36 38.84
N LYS A 12 6.97 -5.75 38.25
CA LYS A 12 7.15 -4.48 37.53
C LYS A 12 7.57 -3.39 38.51
N LEU A 13 8.49 -2.51 38.08
CA LEU A 13 8.96 -1.39 38.89
C LEU A 13 7.77 -0.52 39.36
N ASN A 14 6.87 -0.19 38.42
CA ASN A 14 5.66 0.60 38.63
C ASN A 14 4.41 -0.20 38.20
N PRO A 15 3.81 -1.02 39.10
CA PRO A 15 2.57 -1.72 38.80
C PRO A 15 1.40 -0.75 38.68
N LYS A 16 0.51 -0.99 37.71
CA LYS A 16 -0.76 -0.25 37.59
C LYS A 16 -1.76 -0.87 38.58
N THR A 17 -1.87 -0.29 39.78
CA THR A 17 -2.69 -0.84 40.88
C THR A 17 -4.09 -0.23 40.99
N HIS A 18 -4.32 0.95 40.39
CA HIS A 18 -5.59 1.66 40.45
C HIS A 18 -6.41 1.37 39.19
N CYS A 19 -7.67 0.96 39.37
CA CYS A 19 -8.62 0.71 38.31
C CYS A 19 -9.78 1.70 38.41
N VAL A 20 -10.20 2.28 37.28
CA VAL A 20 -11.36 3.15 37.17
C VAL A 20 -12.35 2.50 36.22
N MET A 21 -13.60 2.34 36.65
CA MET A 21 -14.68 1.81 35.82
C MET A 21 -15.34 2.96 35.07
N VAL A 22 -15.44 2.84 33.75
CA VAL A 22 -16.15 3.78 32.87
C VAL A 22 -17.36 3.06 32.30
N ARG A 23 -18.53 3.69 32.37
CA ARG A 23 -19.78 3.19 31.78
C ARG A 23 -20.23 4.16 30.71
N PHE A 24 -20.73 3.63 29.60
CA PHE A 24 -21.22 4.39 28.47
C PHE A 24 -22.70 4.08 28.27
N ASP A 25 -23.47 5.06 27.82
CA ASP A 25 -24.74 4.78 27.14
C ASP A 25 -24.51 4.29 25.69
N ASP A 26 -25.59 3.93 24.99
CA ASP A 26 -25.49 3.38 23.63
C ASP A 26 -24.89 4.37 22.62
N VAL A 27 -25.17 5.67 22.77
CA VAL A 27 -24.69 6.71 21.84
C VAL A 27 -23.21 6.98 22.07
N GLU A 28 -22.80 7.09 23.33
CA GLU A 28 -21.42 7.25 23.75
C GLU A 28 -20.58 6.03 23.35
N TRP A 29 -21.12 4.82 23.50
CA TRP A 29 -20.43 3.59 23.14
C TRP A 29 -20.14 3.51 21.65
N ASN A 30 -21.11 3.85 20.80
CA ASN A 30 -20.91 3.87 19.35
C ASN A 30 -19.84 4.88 18.93
N ARG A 31 -19.89 6.11 19.48
CA ARG A 31 -18.84 7.12 19.22
C ARG A 31 -17.47 6.65 19.67
N PHE A 32 -17.39 6.02 20.84
CA PHE A 32 -16.15 5.44 21.35
C PHE A 32 -15.58 4.36 20.42
N LEU A 33 -16.42 3.43 19.94
CA LEU A 33 -16.01 2.36 19.03
C LEU A 33 -15.45 2.92 17.73
N THR A 34 -16.12 3.90 17.11
CA THR A 34 -15.63 4.54 15.89
C THR A 34 -14.22 5.12 16.08
N MET A 35 -14.00 5.88 17.16
CA MET A 35 -12.69 6.46 17.44
C MET A 35 -11.63 5.40 17.78
N TYR A 36 -12.02 4.35 18.49
CA TYR A 36 -11.13 3.24 18.85
C TYR A 36 -10.66 2.47 17.62
N GLU A 37 -11.57 2.16 16.69
CA GLU A 37 -11.27 1.48 15.43
C GLU A 37 -10.32 2.30 14.56
N GLU A 38 -10.57 3.61 14.43
CA GLU A 38 -9.66 4.51 13.71
C GLU A 38 -8.28 4.64 14.36
N SER A 39 -8.17 4.38 15.67
CA SER A 39 -6.90 4.50 16.41
C SER A 39 -5.93 3.35 16.21
N ASN A 40 -6.44 2.17 15.81
CA ASN A 40 -5.69 0.91 15.70
C ASN A 40 -4.87 0.54 16.97
N VAL A 41 -5.28 1.03 18.15
CA VAL A 41 -4.67 0.70 19.44
C VAL A 41 -5.15 -0.67 19.90
N TYR A 42 -4.25 -1.49 20.44
CA TYR A 42 -4.53 -2.89 20.78
C TYR A 42 -5.58 -3.11 21.89
N ALA A 43 -5.92 -2.09 22.69
CA ALA A 43 -6.87 -2.21 23.78
C ALA A 43 -7.63 -0.92 24.08
N LYS A 44 -8.94 -1.04 24.31
CA LYS A 44 -9.88 0.06 24.63
C LYS A 44 -9.42 0.94 25.80
N ALA A 45 -8.95 0.33 26.88
CA ALA A 45 -8.47 1.06 28.06
C ALA A 45 -7.18 1.86 27.78
N VAL A 46 -6.33 1.40 26.84
CA VAL A 46 -5.12 2.12 26.44
C VAL A 46 -5.50 3.34 25.61
N PHE A 47 -6.42 3.16 24.66
CA PHE A 47 -6.98 4.26 23.88
C PHE A 47 -7.63 5.32 24.78
N LEU A 48 -8.48 4.90 25.71
CA LEU A 48 -9.16 5.80 26.65
C LEU A 48 -8.16 6.57 27.53
N LYS A 49 -7.10 5.91 28.00
CA LYS A 49 -6.04 6.57 28.76
C LYS A 49 -5.29 7.60 27.90
N ALA A 50 -4.90 7.24 26.68
CA ALA A 50 -4.21 8.15 25.77
C ALA A 50 -5.04 9.40 25.47
N HIS A 51 -6.34 9.20 25.19
CA HIS A 51 -7.29 10.27 24.91
C HIS A 51 -7.52 11.16 26.14
N PHE A 52 -7.76 10.57 27.32
CA PHE A 52 -7.99 11.30 28.57
C PHE A 52 -6.80 12.17 29.00
N PHE A 53 -5.56 11.69 28.80
CA PHE A 53 -4.34 12.46 29.11
C PHE A 53 -3.92 13.42 27.98
N GLY A 54 -4.81 13.73 27.04
CA GLY A 54 -4.61 14.79 26.06
C GLY A 54 -3.56 14.48 24.99
N GLN A 55 -3.23 13.20 24.74
CA GLN A 55 -2.38 12.87 23.61
C GLN A 55 -3.12 13.25 22.32
N LYS A 56 -2.50 14.11 21.51
CA LYS A 56 -3.07 14.57 20.23
C LYS A 56 -3.30 13.36 19.33
N PHE A 57 -4.56 13.02 19.12
CA PHE A 57 -4.99 11.99 18.20
C PHE A 57 -4.94 12.53 16.78
N ARG A 58 -4.15 11.90 15.91
CA ARG A 58 -4.08 12.24 14.49
C ARG A 58 -4.39 10.99 13.68
N VAL A 59 -5.61 10.91 13.15
CA VAL A 59 -5.98 9.89 12.16
C VAL A 59 -5.38 10.31 10.83
N LEU A 60 -4.36 9.59 10.38
CA LEU A 60 -3.89 9.71 9.01
C LEU A 60 -4.75 8.77 8.16
N LYS A 61 -5.82 9.30 7.55
CA LYS A 61 -6.59 8.59 6.53
C LYS A 61 -5.73 8.54 5.27
N VAL A 62 -4.96 7.47 5.13
CA VAL A 62 -4.24 7.19 3.88
C VAL A 62 -5.24 6.57 2.93
N ASP A 63 -5.51 7.24 1.82
CA ASP A 63 -6.31 6.67 0.74
C ASP A 63 -5.57 5.48 0.14
N LYS A 64 -5.96 4.28 0.58
CA LYS A 64 -5.34 3.02 0.20
C LYS A 64 -5.43 2.78 -1.31
N THR A 65 -6.45 3.34 -1.96
CA THR A 65 -6.65 3.20 -3.41
C THR A 65 -5.55 3.91 -4.20
N LEU A 66 -5.09 5.06 -3.72
CA LEU A 66 -4.03 5.85 -4.34
C LEU A 66 -2.68 5.12 -4.23
N VAL A 67 -2.39 4.54 -3.06
CA VAL A 67 -1.17 3.75 -2.82
C VAL A 67 -1.15 2.50 -3.69
N ASP A 68 -2.28 1.79 -3.77
CA ASP A 68 -2.41 0.60 -4.62
C ASP A 68 -2.28 0.95 -6.11
N TYR A 69 -2.80 2.11 -6.53
CA TYR A 69 -2.64 2.62 -7.89
C TYR A 69 -1.16 2.91 -8.23
N TYR A 70 -0.45 3.67 -7.40
CA TYR A 70 0.97 3.96 -7.62
C TYR A 70 1.83 2.70 -7.62
N THR A 71 1.53 1.73 -6.76
CA THR A 71 2.22 0.44 -6.71
C THR A 71 2.05 -0.31 -8.02
N LYS A 72 0.81 -0.44 -8.51
CA LYS A 72 0.53 -1.07 -9.81
C LYS A 72 1.20 -0.35 -10.98
N LEU A 73 1.22 0.99 -10.98
CA LEU A 73 1.87 1.77 -12.04
C LEU A 73 3.39 1.54 -12.05
N SER A 74 4.01 1.48 -10.88
CA SER A 74 5.44 1.16 -10.74
C SER A 74 5.77 -0.25 -11.25
N ASP A 75 4.92 -1.23 -10.94
CA ASP A 75 5.07 -2.61 -11.42
C ASP A 75 4.96 -2.68 -12.95
N PHE A 76 4.02 -1.94 -13.56
CA PHE A 76 3.92 -1.81 -15.01
C PHE A 76 5.21 -1.26 -15.64
N HIS A 77 5.78 -0.20 -15.06
CA HIS A 77 7.04 0.36 -15.53
C HIS A 77 8.22 -0.63 -15.41
N ALA A 78 8.24 -1.46 -14.37
CA ALA A 78 9.24 -2.53 -14.24
C ALA A 78 9.09 -3.58 -15.35
N GLN A 79 7.86 -3.99 -15.65
CA GLN A 79 7.57 -4.93 -16.75
C GLN A 79 8.01 -4.37 -18.11
N PHE A 80 7.77 -3.09 -18.38
CA PHE A 80 8.17 -2.44 -19.63
C PHE A 80 9.69 -2.45 -19.83
N ARG A 81 10.46 -2.19 -18.77
CA ARG A 81 11.93 -2.27 -18.81
C ARG A 81 12.42 -3.70 -19.06
N ALA A 82 11.77 -4.69 -18.45
CA ALA A 82 12.10 -6.10 -18.66
C ALA A 82 11.88 -6.51 -20.13
N ILE A 83 10.75 -6.10 -20.73
CA ILE A 83 10.46 -6.32 -22.15
C ILE A 83 11.55 -5.70 -23.04
N GLY A 84 11.93 -4.43 -22.79
CA GLY A 84 12.98 -3.77 -23.55
C GLY A 84 14.35 -4.46 -23.44
N THR A 85 14.66 -5.01 -22.27
CA THR A 85 15.90 -5.79 -22.05
C THR A 85 15.88 -7.08 -22.84
N ASN A 86 14.77 -7.84 -22.78
CA ASN A 86 14.60 -9.08 -23.53
C ASN A 86 14.64 -8.85 -25.05
N TYR A 87 14.02 -7.76 -25.55
CA TYR A 87 14.08 -7.35 -26.95
C TYR A 87 15.54 -7.19 -27.42
N ASN A 88 16.32 -6.41 -26.67
CA ASN A 88 17.73 -6.16 -27.00
C ASN A 88 18.55 -7.44 -27.00
N GLN A 89 18.26 -8.35 -26.07
CA GLN A 89 18.96 -9.63 -25.96
C GLN A 89 18.64 -10.54 -27.15
N ILE A 90 17.36 -10.68 -27.52
CA ILE A 90 16.92 -11.48 -28.67
C ILE A 90 17.53 -10.95 -29.97
N ILE A 91 17.59 -9.63 -30.18
CA ILE A 91 18.22 -9.07 -31.39
C ILE A 91 19.71 -9.36 -31.45
N LYS A 92 20.43 -9.27 -30.32
CA LYS A 92 21.85 -9.63 -30.28
C LYS A 92 22.06 -11.10 -30.63
N GLU A 93 21.27 -12.00 -30.03
CA GLU A 93 21.32 -13.44 -30.31
C GLU A 93 20.99 -13.75 -31.79
N LEU A 94 19.97 -13.10 -32.35
CA LEU A 94 19.61 -13.23 -33.75
C LEU A 94 20.73 -12.78 -34.69
N ARG A 95 21.39 -11.66 -34.38
CA ARG A 95 22.51 -11.14 -35.17
C ARG A 95 23.72 -12.08 -35.17
N ILE A 96 23.95 -12.79 -34.08
CA ILE A 96 25.14 -13.65 -33.92
C ILE A 96 24.89 -15.06 -34.46
N HIS A 97 23.69 -15.63 -34.28
CA HIS A 97 23.47 -17.07 -34.44
C HIS A 97 22.50 -17.48 -35.56
N PHE A 98 21.79 -16.55 -36.22
CA PHE A 98 20.76 -16.91 -37.21
C PHE A 98 21.07 -16.41 -38.62
N SER A 99 20.57 -17.15 -39.63
CA SER A 99 20.55 -16.67 -41.01
C SER A 99 19.55 -15.51 -41.16
N GLU A 100 19.85 -14.59 -42.08
CA GLU A 100 19.09 -13.35 -42.31
C GLU A 100 17.58 -13.58 -42.43
N LYS A 101 17.18 -14.67 -43.10
CA LYS A 101 15.76 -15.04 -43.28
C LYS A 101 15.05 -15.42 -41.97
N LYS A 102 15.74 -16.07 -41.03
CA LYS A 102 15.19 -16.39 -39.70
C LYS A 102 15.20 -15.17 -38.77
N ALA A 103 16.24 -14.32 -38.88
CA ALA A 103 16.32 -13.06 -38.16
C ALA A 103 15.14 -12.12 -38.52
N MET A 104 14.85 -11.97 -39.81
CA MET A 104 13.75 -11.15 -40.29
C MET A 104 12.38 -11.66 -39.82
N ALA A 105 12.14 -12.98 -39.85
CA ALA A 105 10.87 -13.55 -39.38
C ALA A 105 10.60 -13.26 -37.88
N LEU A 106 11.65 -13.26 -37.06
CA LEU A 106 11.55 -12.94 -35.64
C LEU A 106 11.40 -11.43 -35.41
N LEU A 107 12.08 -10.60 -36.20
CA LEU A 107 11.93 -9.14 -36.19
C LEU A 107 10.49 -8.70 -36.50
N TYR A 108 9.84 -9.28 -37.50
CA TYR A 108 8.44 -8.96 -37.82
C TYR A 108 7.46 -9.32 -36.69
N LYS A 109 7.66 -10.47 -36.03
CA LYS A 109 6.85 -10.83 -34.86
C LYS A 109 7.05 -9.84 -33.71
N LEU A 110 8.29 -9.43 -33.50
CA LEU A 110 8.67 -8.52 -32.44
C LEU A 110 8.07 -7.13 -32.67
N GLU A 111 8.17 -6.61 -33.90
CA GLU A 111 7.55 -5.36 -34.33
C GLU A 111 6.04 -5.37 -34.08
N LYS A 112 5.34 -6.45 -34.45
CA LYS A 112 3.91 -6.60 -34.21
C LYS A 112 3.57 -6.49 -32.72
N HIS A 113 4.30 -7.19 -31.86
CA HIS A 113 4.10 -7.10 -30.41
C HIS A 113 4.39 -5.70 -29.86
N THR A 114 5.39 -5.00 -30.38
CA THR A 114 5.67 -3.61 -30.00
C THR A 114 4.55 -2.66 -30.40
N ILE A 115 3.92 -2.85 -31.56
CA ILE A 115 2.75 -2.06 -31.98
C ILE A 115 1.58 -2.27 -31.03
N ASP A 116 1.24 -3.52 -30.70
CA ASP A 116 0.13 -3.83 -29.79
C ASP A 116 0.40 -3.27 -28.38
N PHE A 117 1.64 -3.34 -27.93
CA PHE A 117 2.09 -2.73 -26.69
C PHE A 117 1.90 -1.21 -26.65
N VAL A 118 2.28 -0.50 -27.72
CA VAL A 118 2.11 0.95 -27.81
C VAL A 118 0.63 1.34 -27.78
N LYS A 119 -0.26 0.56 -28.43
CA LYS A 119 -1.71 0.79 -28.36
C LYS A 119 -2.23 0.69 -26.92
N LEU A 120 -1.88 -0.40 -26.23
CA LEU A 120 -2.27 -0.58 -24.83
C LEU A 120 -1.74 0.54 -23.94
N SER A 121 -0.49 0.97 -24.15
CA SER A 121 0.10 2.08 -23.38
C SER A 121 -0.66 3.40 -23.60
N ARG A 122 -1.17 3.66 -24.81
CA ARG A 122 -2.01 4.84 -25.08
C ARG A 122 -3.35 4.77 -24.34
N GLU A 123 -4.02 3.62 -24.40
CA GLU A 123 -5.27 3.39 -23.67
C GLU A 123 -5.11 3.62 -22.17
N ILE A 124 -4.03 3.12 -21.56
CA ILE A 124 -3.72 3.35 -20.13
C ILE A 124 -3.57 4.85 -19.82
N VAL A 125 -2.89 5.60 -20.69
CA VAL A 125 -2.69 7.04 -20.50
C VAL A 125 -4.03 7.80 -20.62
N GLU A 126 -4.87 7.44 -21.58
CA GLU A 126 -6.20 8.04 -21.76
C GLU A 126 -7.11 7.77 -20.55
N LEU A 127 -7.21 6.51 -20.12
CA LEU A 127 -7.94 6.13 -18.90
C LEU A 127 -7.44 6.90 -17.67
N SER A 128 -6.12 7.06 -17.53
CA SER A 128 -5.54 7.80 -16.41
C SER A 128 -5.93 9.29 -16.43
N ARG A 129 -6.02 9.91 -17.62
CA ARG A 129 -6.51 11.28 -17.78
C ARG A 129 -7.99 11.40 -17.43
N GLU A 130 -8.83 10.46 -17.87
CA GLU A 130 -10.26 10.45 -17.53
C GLU A 130 -10.50 10.30 -16.03
N MET A 131 -9.77 9.39 -15.37
CA MET A 131 -9.87 9.21 -13.92
C MET A 131 -9.44 10.47 -13.16
N TYR A 132 -8.36 11.13 -13.61
CA TYR A 132 -7.92 12.40 -13.02
C TYR A 132 -8.99 13.50 -13.16
N ALA A 133 -9.59 13.65 -14.34
CA ALA A 133 -10.65 14.63 -14.58
C ALA A 133 -11.89 14.37 -13.68
N LYS A 134 -12.32 13.11 -13.54
CA LYS A 134 -13.42 12.72 -12.65
C LYS A 134 -13.11 13.01 -11.18
N TRP A 135 -11.87 12.81 -10.76
CA TRP A 135 -11.44 13.12 -9.39
C TRP A 135 -11.42 14.62 -9.12
N GLU A 136 -10.95 15.46 -10.06
CA GLU A 136 -11.02 16.93 -9.91
C GLU A 136 -12.46 17.43 -9.79
N GLN A 137 -13.40 16.88 -10.56
CA GLN A 137 -14.82 17.24 -10.49
C GLN A 137 -15.48 16.88 -9.15
N GLN A 138 -15.03 15.83 -8.47
CA GLN A 138 -15.55 15.45 -7.15
C GLN A 138 -14.98 16.30 -6.00
N LYS A 139 -13.94 17.09 -6.27
CA LYS A 139 -13.21 17.86 -5.26
C LYS A 139 -13.67 19.31 -5.14
N GLY A 140 -14.40 19.82 -6.14
CA GLY A 140 -15.07 21.12 -6.13
C GLY A 140 -16.52 21.00 -5.67
#